data_AF-A0A1D6PJ49-F1
#
_entry.id   AF-A0A1D6PJ49-F1
#
_cell.length_a   1.000
_cell.length_b   1.000
_cell.length_c   1.000
_cell.angle_alpha   90.00
_cell.angle_beta   90.00
_cell.angle_gamma   90.00
#
_symmetry.space_group_name_H-M   'P 1'
#
loop_
_entity.id
_entity.type
_entity.pdbx_description
1 polymer ?
#
loop_
_entity_poly.entity_id
_entity_poly.type
_entity_poly.pdbx_seq_one_letter_code
_entity_poly.pdbx_strand_id
1 'polypeptide(L)'
;MIILKKNSNEICKYLFKEGVLYAKKDYNLAKHPQIDVPNLQVIKLMQSFKSKEYVRETFSWQYYYWYLTNDGIEHLRNYLNLRSEIVPATLKKSAKPPGRPFGSGPPGNRPRYHWLFFRHNMYQLRQERDIKHETFAILSLGRSYSQ
;
A
#
# COMPACT_ATOMS: atom_id res chain seq x y z
N MET A 1 9.42 16.27 -15.09
CA MET A 1 10.77 15.70 -14.89
C MET A 1 11.13 14.89 -16.12
N ILE A 2 12.36 15.06 -16.61
CA ILE A 2 12.87 14.25 -17.72
C ILE A 2 13.31 12.90 -17.14
N ILE A 3 12.77 11.80 -17.66
CA ILE A 3 13.08 10.42 -17.22
C ILE A 3 13.62 9.66 -18.42
N LEU A 4 14.65 8.84 -18.20
CA LEU A 4 15.20 7.98 -19.25
C LEU A 4 14.11 7.01 -19.75
N LYS A 5 13.92 6.93 -21.07
CA LYS A 5 12.88 6.07 -21.66
C LYS A 5 12.98 4.61 -21.22
N LYS A 6 14.20 4.10 -21.03
CA LYS A 6 14.46 2.74 -20.55
C LYS A 6 13.81 2.48 -19.18
N ASN A 7 14.08 3.37 -18.22
CA ASN A 7 13.59 3.26 -16.85
C ASN A 7 12.06 3.44 -16.78
N SER A 8 11.51 4.39 -17.56
CA SER A 8 10.05 4.56 -17.67
C SER A 8 9.38 3.29 -18.21
N ASN A 9 9.96 2.65 -19.23
CA ASN A 9 9.43 1.42 -19.80
C ASN A 9 9.47 0.26 -18.81
N GLU A 10 10.52 0.14 -18.00
CA GLU A 10 10.62 -0.88 -16.95
C GLU A 10 9.56 -0.70 -15.86
N ILE A 11 9.35 0.52 -15.40
CA ILE A 11 8.29 0.83 -14.43
C ILE A 11 6.91 0.49 -15.02
N CYS A 12 6.65 0.89 -16.27
CA CYS A 12 5.39 0.61 -16.95
C CYS A 12 5.14 -0.89 -17.13
N LYS A 13 6.17 -1.66 -17.50
CA LYS A 13 6.09 -3.13 -17.62
C LYS A 13 5.74 -3.77 -16.29
N TYR A 14 6.42 -3.35 -15.22
CA TYR A 14 6.16 -3.88 -13.87
C TYR A 14 4.73 -3.55 -13.41
N LEU A 15 4.31 -2.29 -13.57
CA LEU A 15 2.98 -1.82 -13.21
C LEU A 15 1.88 -2.57 -13.98
N PHE A 16 2.08 -2.84 -15.27
CA PHE A 16 1.12 -3.58 -16.08
C PHE A 16 1.05 -5.07 -15.69
N LYS A 17 2.18 -5.67 -15.32
CA LYS A 17 2.23 -7.07 -14.89
C LYS A 17 1.50 -7.28 -13.57
N GLU A 18 1.84 -6.49 -12.55
CA GLU A 18 1.31 -6.66 -11.19
C GLU A 18 -0.05 -5.96 -11.00
N GLY A 19 -0.27 -4.82 -11.67
CA GLY A 19 -1.48 -3.99 -11.52
C GLY A 19 -1.48 -3.08 -10.28
N VAL A 20 -0.49 -3.22 -9.40
CA VAL A 20 -0.29 -2.43 -8.18
C VAL A 20 1.19 -2.11 -8.01
N LEU A 21 1.49 -0.91 -7.52
CA LEU A 21 2.86 -0.49 -7.20
C LEU A 21 2.86 0.25 -5.86
N TYR A 22 3.94 0.13 -5.10
CA TYR A 22 4.17 0.96 -3.92
C TYR A 22 5.54 1.61 -3.97
N ALA A 23 5.73 2.70 -3.23
CA ALA A 23 7.04 3.27 -2.99
C ALA A 23 7.08 4.00 -1.65
N LYS A 24 8.19 3.88 -0.92
CA LYS A 24 8.46 4.72 0.24
C LYS A 24 8.68 6.17 -0.23
N LYS A 25 8.20 7.17 0.52
CA LYS A 25 8.46 8.59 0.27
C LYS A 25 9.90 8.94 0.68
N ASP A 26 10.85 8.40 -0.06
CA ASP A 26 12.28 8.65 0.08
C ASP A 26 12.88 8.92 -1.29
N TYR A 27 13.22 10.18 -1.57
CA TYR A 27 13.70 10.58 -2.89
C TYR A 27 15.18 10.26 -3.12
N ASN A 28 15.93 9.98 -2.05
CA ASN A 28 17.38 9.74 -2.12
C ASN A 28 17.71 8.26 -2.24
N LEU A 29 16.70 7.39 -2.12
CA LEU A 29 16.87 5.96 -2.28
C LEU A 29 17.29 5.63 -3.73
N ALA A 30 18.53 5.12 -3.86
CA ALA A 30 19.14 4.85 -5.15
C ALA A 30 18.39 3.81 -5.99
N LYS A 31 17.71 2.85 -5.35
CA LYS A 31 16.98 1.76 -6.01
C LYS A 31 15.69 1.40 -5.28
N HIS A 32 14.64 1.10 -6.03
CA HIS A 32 13.41 0.53 -5.50
C HIS A 32 13.59 -0.98 -5.21
N PRO A 33 13.02 -1.57 -4.14
CA PRO A 33 13.21 -2.99 -3.81
C PRO A 33 12.75 -3.98 -4.90
N GLN A 34 11.75 -3.64 -5.70
CA GLN A 34 11.20 -4.53 -6.73
C GLN A 34 11.67 -4.22 -8.16
N ILE A 35 12.25 -3.05 -8.39
CA ILE A 35 12.57 -2.52 -9.72
C ILE A 35 13.97 -1.92 -9.66
N ASP A 36 14.85 -2.24 -10.61
CA ASP A 36 16.21 -1.68 -10.68
C ASP A 36 16.25 -0.23 -11.20
N VAL A 37 15.36 0.61 -10.67
CA VAL A 37 15.19 2.02 -11.05
C VAL A 37 15.23 2.90 -9.79
N PRO A 38 15.80 4.12 -9.87
CA PRO A 38 15.80 5.06 -8.74
C PRO A 38 14.40 5.42 -8.27
N ASN A 39 14.20 5.48 -6.95
CA ASN A 39 12.89 5.67 -6.36
C ASN A 39 12.28 7.04 -6.71
N LEU A 40 13.10 8.08 -6.89
CA LEU A 40 12.67 9.38 -7.38
C LEU A 40 11.96 9.29 -8.73
N GLN A 41 12.51 8.50 -9.67
CA GLN A 41 11.91 8.34 -11.00
C GLN A 41 10.57 7.63 -10.92
N VAL A 42 10.46 6.61 -10.05
CA VAL A 42 9.20 5.91 -9.79
C VAL A 42 8.14 6.88 -9.28
N ILE A 43 8.42 7.64 -8.22
CA ILE A 43 7.45 8.56 -7.62
C ILE A 43 7.01 9.62 -8.62
N LYS A 44 7.96 10.22 -9.37
CA LYS A 44 7.65 11.29 -10.32
C LYS A 44 6.89 10.79 -11.55
N LEU A 45 7.18 9.57 -12.01
CA LEU A 45 6.42 8.95 -13.09
C LEU A 45 4.98 8.66 -12.63
N MET A 46 4.80 8.06 -11.45
CA MET A 46 3.47 7.79 -10.92
C MET A 46 2.66 9.05 -10.64
N GLN A 47 3.31 10.14 -10.20
CA GLN A 47 2.67 11.44 -10.06
C GLN A 47 2.10 11.94 -11.40
N SER A 48 2.82 11.74 -12.51
CA SER A 48 2.34 12.11 -13.85
C SER A 48 1.17 11.23 -14.34
N PHE A 49 1.13 9.96 -13.92
CA PHE A 49 0.03 9.06 -14.25
C PHE A 49 -1.21 9.37 -13.43
N LYS A 50 -1.04 9.74 -12.16
CA LYS A 50 -2.11 10.23 -11.31
C LYS A 50 -2.79 11.47 -11.90
N SER A 51 -2.02 12.46 -12.36
CA SER A 51 -2.61 13.68 -12.95
C SER A 51 -3.44 13.43 -14.22
N LYS A 52 -3.30 12.24 -14.83
CA LYS A 52 -4.06 11.81 -16.01
C LYS A 52 -5.12 10.75 -15.68
N GLU A 53 -5.38 10.49 -14.39
CA GLU A 53 -6.36 9.52 -13.88
C GLU A 53 -6.10 8.05 -14.32
N TYR A 54 -4.88 7.74 -14.77
CA TYR A 54 -4.49 6.36 -15.12
C TYR A 54 -4.27 5.47 -13.88
N VAL A 55 -4.06 6.09 -12.73
CA VAL A 55 -3.71 5.41 -11.49
C VAL A 55 -4.38 6.12 -10.33
N ARG A 56 -4.95 5.36 -9.40
CA ARG A 56 -5.41 5.89 -8.10
C ARG A 56 -4.29 5.82 -7.08
N GLU A 57 -4.05 6.92 -6.38
CA GLU A 57 -3.03 7.01 -5.34
C GLU A 57 -3.67 6.99 -3.94
N THR A 58 -3.05 6.27 -3.02
CA THR A 58 -3.32 6.34 -1.58
C THR A 58 -1.99 6.56 -0.86
N PHE A 59 -1.93 7.55 0.03
CA PHE A 59 -0.73 7.84 0.81
C PHE A 59 -0.97 7.50 2.27
N SER A 60 -0.14 6.61 2.83
CA SER A 60 -0.26 6.18 4.22
C SER A 60 1.09 5.79 4.80
N TRP A 61 1.39 6.19 6.05
CA TRP A 61 2.62 5.84 6.76
C TRP A 61 3.92 6.11 5.99
N GLN A 62 3.99 7.23 5.25
CA GLN A 62 5.10 7.55 4.34
C GLN A 62 5.29 6.59 3.16
N TYR A 63 4.28 5.81 2.80
CA TYR A 63 4.24 5.01 1.59
C TYR A 63 3.18 5.54 0.63
N TYR A 64 3.57 5.60 -0.64
CA TYR A 64 2.66 5.73 -1.76
C TYR A 64 2.20 4.35 -2.21
N TYR A 65 0.89 4.21 -2.39
CA TYR A 65 0.26 3.04 -2.96
C TYR A 65 -0.50 3.47 -4.21
N TRP A 66 -0.28 2.77 -5.30
CA TRP A 66 -0.84 3.07 -6.60
C TRP A 66 -1.59 1.88 -7.15
N TYR A 67 -2.83 2.11 -7.56
CA TYR A 67 -3.72 1.12 -8.14
C TYR A 67 -4.03 1.49 -9.57
N LEU A 68 -3.78 0.58 -10.50
CA LEU A 68 -4.05 0.81 -11.91
C LEU A 68 -5.56 0.86 -12.20
N THR A 69 -6.03 1.89 -12.92
CA THR A 69 -7.43 2.00 -13.36
C THR A 69 -7.64 1.37 -14.73
N ASN A 70 -8.90 1.20 -15.15
CA ASN A 70 -9.22 0.65 -16.48
C ASN A 70 -8.63 1.52 -17.61
N ASP A 71 -8.74 2.85 -17.51
CA ASP A 71 -8.17 3.78 -18.48
C ASP A 71 -6.63 3.70 -18.51
N GLY A 72 -6.01 3.51 -17.33
CA GLY A 72 -4.57 3.28 -17.23
C GLY A 72 -4.11 1.98 -17.91
N ILE A 73 -4.92 0.92 -17.86
CA ILE A 73 -4.63 -0.34 -18.56
C ILE A 73 -4.60 -0.12 -20.07
N GLU A 74 -5.56 0.61 -20.63
CA GLU A 74 -5.62 0.92 -22.06
C GLU A 74 -4.45 1.80 -22.50
N HIS A 75 -4.11 2.83 -21.71
CA HIS A 75 -2.97 3.68 -21.98
C HIS A 75 -1.65 2.86 -21.99
N LEU A 76 -1.44 1.98 -21.00
CA LEU A 76 -0.24 1.15 -20.93
C LEU A 76 -0.17 0.12 -22.07
N ARG A 77 -1.31 -0.40 -22.55
CA ARG A 77 -1.35 -1.28 -23.73
C ARG A 77 -0.85 -0.56 -24.99
N ASN A 78 -1.34 0.67 -25.21
CA ASN A 78 -0.93 1.49 -26.35
C ASN A 78 0.54 1.89 -26.24
N TYR A 79 1.02 2.22 -25.03
CA TYR A 79 2.39 2.64 -24.79
C TYR A 79 3.42 1.50 -24.93
N LEU A 80 3.07 0.29 -24.49
CA LEU A 80 3.95 -0.89 -24.56
C LEU A 80 3.73 -1.74 -25.82
N ASN A 81 2.77 -1.36 -26.68
CA ASN A 81 2.37 -2.09 -27.89
C ASN A 81 2.05 -3.58 -27.64
N LEU A 82 1.37 -3.87 -26.52
CA LEU A 82 1.00 -5.23 -26.13
C LEU A 82 -0.34 -5.64 -26.72
N ARG A 83 -0.50 -6.92 -27.05
CA ARG A 83 -1.77 -7.49 -27.53
C ARG A 83 -2.84 -7.46 -26.43
N SER A 84 -4.11 -7.28 -26.81
CA SER A 84 -5.27 -7.06 -25.91
C SER A 84 -5.53 -8.20 -24.90
N GLU A 85 -4.98 -9.39 -25.17
CA GLU A 85 -5.10 -10.59 -24.34
C GLU A 85 -4.37 -10.47 -23.00
N ILE A 86 -3.34 -9.62 -22.90
CA ILE A 86 -2.56 -9.51 -21.66
C ILE A 86 -3.30 -8.59 -20.70
N VAL A 87 -3.63 -9.14 -19.55
CA VAL A 87 -4.41 -8.51 -18.49
C VAL A 87 -3.56 -8.51 -17.21
N PRO A 88 -3.54 -7.41 -16.43
CA PRO A 88 -2.82 -7.36 -15.16
C PRO A 88 -3.24 -8.50 -14.22
N ALA A 89 -2.31 -8.93 -13.36
CA ALA A 89 -2.53 -10.03 -12.43
C ALA A 89 -3.79 -9.84 -11.56
N THR A 90 -4.16 -8.60 -11.25
CA THR A 90 -5.37 -8.25 -10.48
C THR A 90 -6.68 -8.69 -11.13
N LEU A 91 -6.75 -8.72 -12.46
CA LEU A 91 -7.98 -9.06 -13.19
C LEU A 91 -8.00 -10.52 -13.67
N LYS A 92 -6.89 -11.27 -13.51
CA LYS A 92 -6.90 -12.72 -13.69
C LYS A 92 -7.75 -13.34 -12.59
N LYS A 93 -8.94 -13.80 -12.95
CA LYS A 93 -9.87 -14.48 -12.05
C LYS A 93 -9.17 -15.71 -11.48
N SER A 94 -8.72 -15.64 -10.22
CA SER A 94 -8.22 -16.81 -9.51
C SER A 94 -9.34 -17.85 -9.51
N ALA A 95 -9.06 -19.05 -10.02
CA ALA A 95 -9.97 -20.18 -9.92
C ALA A 95 -10.16 -20.47 -8.44
N LYS A 96 -11.23 -19.92 -7.86
CA LYS A 96 -11.59 -20.18 -6.48
C LYS A 96 -11.71 -21.71 -6.37
N PRO A 97 -10.95 -22.37 -5.48
CA PRO A 97 -11.11 -23.80 -5.29
C PRO A 97 -12.60 -24.06 -5.01
N PRO A 98 -13.20 -25.11 -5.61
CA PRO A 98 -14.61 -25.41 -5.42
C PRO A 98 -14.88 -25.40 -3.92
N GLY A 99 -15.78 -24.52 -3.50
CA GLY A 99 -16.09 -24.32 -2.09
C GLY A 99 -16.39 -25.68 -1.47
N ARG A 100 -15.73 -26.02 -0.36
CA ARG A 100 -16.16 -27.14 0.46
C ARG A 100 -17.66 -26.93 0.75
N PRO A 101 -18.50 -27.98 0.64
CA PRO A 101 -19.90 -27.88 1.01
C PRO A 101 -19.98 -27.52 2.49
N PHE A 102 -20.19 -26.24 2.79
CA PHE A 102 -20.61 -25.80 4.11
C PHE A 102 -22.07 -26.20 4.25
N GLY A 103 -22.31 -27.41 4.76
CA GLY A 103 -23.68 -27.94 4.88
C GLY A 103 -23.86 -29.15 5.80
N SER A 104 -22.87 -29.53 6.62
CA SER A 104 -23.03 -30.61 7.60
C SER A 104 -22.47 -30.21 8.96
N GLY A 105 -23.25 -29.43 9.70
CA GLY A 105 -23.01 -29.09 11.10
C GLY A 105 -24.27 -28.46 11.73
N PRO A 106 -24.69 -28.86 12.95
CA PRO A 106 -25.99 -28.50 13.52
C PRO A 106 -26.08 -27.01 13.91
N PRO A 107 -27.29 -26.43 14.00
CA PRO A 107 -27.49 -25.00 14.17
C PRO A 107 -27.25 -24.62 15.63
N GLY A 108 -26.09 -24.03 15.94
CA GLY A 108 -25.76 -23.61 17.30
C GLY A 108 -24.77 -22.44 17.32
N ASN A 109 -25.25 -21.31 17.83
CA ASN A 109 -24.49 -20.19 18.40
C ASN A 109 -23.26 -19.67 17.63
N ARG A 110 -23.47 -18.62 16.82
CA ARG A 110 -22.44 -17.62 16.56
C ARG A 110 -22.93 -16.24 17.04
N PRO A 111 -22.40 -15.68 18.14
CA PRO A 111 -22.83 -14.38 18.64
C PRO A 111 -22.38 -13.29 17.67
N ARG A 112 -23.34 -12.48 17.22
CA ARG A 112 -23.19 -11.46 16.16
C ARG A 112 -22.66 -10.10 16.67
N TYR A 113 -21.81 -10.07 17.69
CA TYR A 113 -21.30 -8.82 18.28
C TYR A 113 -19.77 -8.84 18.43
N HIS A 114 -19.04 -8.55 17.34
CA HIS A 114 -17.57 -8.45 17.37
C HIS A 114 -17.04 -7.01 17.17
N TRP A 115 -17.90 -6.00 17.04
CA TRP A 115 -17.47 -4.61 16.79
C TRP A 115 -17.22 -3.78 18.07
N LEU A 116 -17.72 -4.22 19.23
CA LEU A 116 -17.61 -3.46 20.48
C LEU A 116 -16.32 -3.75 21.27
N PHE A 117 -15.65 -4.89 21.04
CA PHE A 117 -14.37 -5.21 21.67
C PHE A 117 -13.18 -4.45 21.07
N PHE A 118 -13.21 -4.17 19.76
CA PHE A 118 -12.16 -3.37 19.12
C PHE A 118 -12.22 -1.88 19.48
N ARG A 119 -13.42 -1.34 19.71
CA ARG A 119 -13.59 0.06 20.12
C ARG A 119 -13.08 0.28 21.54
N HIS A 120 -13.33 -0.64 22.47
CA HIS A 120 -12.91 -0.49 23.87
C HIS A 120 -11.37 -0.58 24.03
N ASN A 121 -10.73 -1.52 23.32
CA ASN A 121 -9.29 -1.74 23.44
C ASN A 121 -8.44 -0.62 22.77
N MET A 122 -9.01 0.12 21.81
CA MET A 122 -8.29 1.23 21.17
C MET A 122 -8.29 2.53 21.98
N TYR A 123 -9.26 2.74 22.89
CA TYR A 123 -9.23 3.87 23.83
C TYR A 123 -8.23 3.65 24.98
N GLN A 124 -8.02 2.40 25.43
CA GLN A 124 -7.00 2.08 26.44
C GLN A 124 -5.57 2.25 25.90
N LEU A 125 -5.28 1.81 24.67
CA LEU A 125 -3.95 1.96 24.05
C LEU A 125 -3.60 3.40 23.64
N ARG A 126 -4.57 4.32 23.62
CA ARG A 126 -4.29 5.76 23.46
C ARG A 126 -3.91 6.42 24.79
N GLN A 127 -4.60 6.10 25.88
CA GLN A 127 -4.24 6.61 27.21
C GLN A 127 -2.87 6.12 27.69
N GLU A 128 -2.50 4.87 27.42
CA GLU A 128 -1.18 4.34 27.83
C GLU A 128 0.01 4.95 27.07
N ARG A 129 -0.22 5.61 25.93
CA ARG A 129 0.83 6.37 25.23
C ARG A 129 1.02 7.76 25.81
N ASP A 130 -0.05 8.43 26.25
CA ASP A 130 0.06 9.74 26.90
C ASP A 130 0.67 9.64 28.31
N ILE A 131 0.34 8.61 29.10
CA ILE A 131 0.91 8.39 30.46
C ILE A 131 2.44 8.13 30.43
N LYS A 132 2.96 7.54 29.35
CA LYS A 132 4.41 7.26 29.22
C LYS A 132 5.23 8.49 28.85
N HIS A 133 4.61 9.53 28.27
CA HIS A 133 5.30 10.79 27.99
C HIS A 133 5.42 11.70 29.22
N GLU A 134 4.45 11.66 30.15
CA GLU A 134 4.54 12.42 31.42
C GLU A 134 5.49 11.78 32.44
N THR A 135 5.59 10.44 32.48
CA THR A 135 6.51 9.76 33.41
C THR A 135 7.99 9.90 33.04
N PHE A 136 8.31 10.07 31.75
CA PHE A 136 9.68 10.35 31.30
C PHE A 136 10.12 11.81 31.59
N ALA A 137 9.19 12.76 31.62
CA ALA A 137 9.50 14.15 31.97
C ALA A 137 9.81 14.29 33.48
N ILE A 138 9.07 13.59 34.34
CA ILE A 138 9.25 13.65 35.81
C ILE A 138 10.55 12.94 36.26
N LEU A 139 10.99 11.89 35.57
CA LEU A 139 12.24 11.17 35.90
C LEU A 139 13.51 11.89 35.42
N SER A 140 13.42 12.89 34.54
CA SER A 140 14.58 13.68 34.10
C SER A 140 14.86 14.92 34.96
N LEU A 141 13.89 15.37 35.76
CA LEU A 141 14.03 16.51 36.68
C LEU A 141 14.37 16.10 38.13
N GLY A 142 14.37 14.80 38.45
CA GLY A 142 14.60 14.27 39.80
C GLY A 142 16.02 13.79 40.12
N ARG A 143 17.03 14.08 39.29
CA ARG A 143 18.42 13.59 39.49
C ARG A 143 19.44 14.67 39.92
N SER A 144 18.97 15.82 40.40
CA SER A 144 19.80 16.87 40.98
C SER A 144 19.18 17.46 42.25
N TYR A 145 18.86 16.64 43.25
CA TYR A 145 18.71 17.09 44.65
C TYR A 145 18.83 15.86 45.58
N SER A 146 20.04 15.28 45.66
CA SER A 146 20.50 14.52 46.83
C SER A 146 22.00 14.23 46.68
N GLN A 147 22.80 15.17 47.17
CA GLN A 147 24.15 15.09 47.78
C GLN A 147 24.79 16.47 47.68
#